data_AF-K2CLS5-F1
#
_entry.id   AF-K2CLS5-F1
#
_cell.length_a   1.000
_cell.length_b   1.000
_cell.length_c   1.000
_cell.angle_alpha   90.00
_cell.angle_beta   90.00
_cell.angle_gamma   90.00
#
_symmetry.space_group_name_H-M   'P 1'
#
loop_
_entity.id
_entity.type
_entity.pdbx_description
1 polymer ?
#
loop_
_entity_poly.entity_id
_entity_poly.type
_entity_poly.pdbx_seq_one_letter_code
_entity_poly.pdbx_strand_id
1 'polypeptide(L)'
;MAYNIHIIKRSNWFDKGRDITLDEWKKMISEDPTLEPMGQVEGETKDKQKFEFQLQGSQLAKWKNLVSDSIVWLNFYNGEITISNPDDSTIRKAKQLAEKLEAKVQGDEGEIY
;
A
#
# COMPACT_ATOMS: atom_id res chain seq x y z
N MET A 1 11.21 -14.27 -11.62
CA MET A 1 10.46 -13.01 -11.82
C MET A 1 9.32 -13.02 -10.82
N ALA A 2 9.21 -11.99 -9.98
CA ALA A 2 8.05 -11.86 -9.09
C ALA A 2 6.91 -11.25 -9.89
N TYR A 3 5.70 -11.76 -9.70
CA TYR A 3 4.49 -11.24 -10.32
C TYR A 3 3.91 -10.15 -9.41
N ASN A 4 3.51 -9.01 -9.97
CA ASN A 4 2.95 -7.90 -9.19
C ASN A 4 1.51 -7.59 -9.59
N ILE A 5 0.77 -7.09 -8.60
CA ILE A 5 -0.49 -6.38 -8.83
C ILE A 5 -0.33 -4.92 -8.46
N HIS A 6 -1.08 -4.10 -9.16
CA HIS A 6 -1.05 -2.64 -9.09
C HIS A 6 -2.46 -2.13 -8.78
N ILE A 7 -2.58 -1.36 -7.71
CA ILE A 7 -3.79 -0.60 -7.42
C ILE A 7 -3.64 0.77 -8.07
N ILE A 8 -4.50 1.06 -9.05
CA ILE A 8 -4.35 2.21 -9.95
C ILE A 8 -5.70 2.87 -10.26
N LYS A 9 -5.69 4.19 -10.49
CA LYS A 9 -6.86 4.95 -11.02
C LYS A 9 -6.81 5.19 -12.52
N ARG A 10 -5.62 5.06 -13.11
CA ARG A 10 -5.35 5.22 -14.54
C ARG A 10 -5.87 4.02 -15.36
N SER A 11 -5.84 4.17 -16.69
CA SER A 11 -6.31 3.13 -17.61
C SER A 11 -5.48 1.85 -17.55
N ASN A 12 -4.15 1.94 -17.54
CA ASN A 12 -3.26 0.82 -17.26
C ASN A 12 -2.15 1.26 -16.33
N TRP A 13 -1.53 0.32 -15.63
CA TRP A 13 -0.47 0.61 -14.66
C TRP A 13 0.72 1.34 -15.32
N PHE A 14 1.04 1.00 -16.57
CA PHE A 14 2.10 1.65 -17.35
C PHE A 14 1.69 2.97 -18.04
N ASP A 15 0.42 3.37 -17.98
CA ASP A 15 -0.02 4.64 -18.55
C ASP A 15 0.31 5.82 -17.63
N LYS A 16 0.24 7.04 -18.18
CA LYS A 16 0.24 8.28 -17.39
C LYS A 16 -1.19 8.78 -17.25
N GLY A 17 -1.61 9.24 -16.08
CA GLY A 17 -2.97 9.76 -15.93
C GLY A 17 -3.40 10.07 -14.52
N ARG A 18 -4.63 9.67 -14.18
CA ARG A 18 -5.21 9.88 -12.86
C ARG A 18 -4.52 8.97 -11.86
N ASP A 19 -3.89 9.58 -10.87
CA ASP A 19 -3.06 8.91 -9.88
C ASP A 19 -3.71 8.93 -8.50
N ILE A 20 -3.39 7.92 -7.70
CA ILE A 20 -3.69 7.93 -6.26
C ILE A 20 -2.76 8.97 -5.64
N THR A 21 -3.31 9.91 -4.88
CA THR A 21 -2.48 10.92 -4.22
C THR A 21 -1.90 10.38 -2.91
N LEU A 22 -0.78 10.96 -2.47
CA LEU A 22 -0.18 10.60 -1.18
C LEU A 22 -1.14 10.84 0.00
N ASP A 23 -1.97 11.87 -0.09
CA ASP A 23 -2.94 12.20 0.96
C ASP A 23 -4.03 11.12 1.06
N GLU A 24 -4.56 10.67 -0.08
CA GLU A 24 -5.51 9.56 -0.14
C GLU A 24 -4.92 8.28 0.45
N TRP A 25 -3.65 7.97 0.12
CA TRP A 25 -2.98 6.80 0.66
C TRP A 25 -2.75 6.89 2.17
N LYS A 26 -2.31 8.06 2.67
CA LYS A 26 -2.14 8.29 4.11
C LYS A 26 -3.46 8.16 4.86
N LYS A 27 -4.53 8.77 4.35
CA LYS A 27 -5.87 8.65 4.91
C LYS A 27 -6.32 7.20 4.96
N MET A 28 -6.07 6.43 3.89
CA MET A 28 -6.39 5.00 3.84
C MET A 28 -5.64 4.21 4.92
N ILE A 29 -4.33 4.44 5.11
CA ILE A 29 -3.58 3.78 6.18
C ILE A 29 -4.12 4.16 7.57
N SER A 30 -4.45 5.44 7.79
CA SER A 30 -5.01 5.89 9.07
C SER A 30 -6.41 5.34 9.36
N GLU A 31 -7.23 5.11 8.33
CA GLU A 31 -8.59 4.56 8.49
C GLU A 31 -8.60 3.03 8.63
N ASP A 32 -7.55 2.34 8.19
CA ASP A 32 -7.47 0.89 8.23
C ASP A 32 -6.50 0.41 9.31
N PRO A 33 -6.99 -0.03 10.48
CA PRO A 33 -6.14 -0.45 11.59
C PRO A 33 -5.35 -1.73 11.28
N THR A 34 -5.61 -2.40 10.16
CA THR A 34 -4.83 -3.57 9.73
C THR A 34 -3.57 -3.19 8.96
N LEU A 35 -3.44 -1.93 8.53
CA LEU A 35 -2.26 -1.42 7.84
C LEU A 35 -1.32 -0.75 8.83
N GLU A 36 -0.11 -1.28 8.94
CA GLU A 36 0.99 -0.69 9.70
C GLU A 36 1.78 0.24 8.75
N PRO A 37 1.77 1.58 8.94
CA PRO A 37 2.62 2.48 8.16
C PRO A 37 4.08 2.18 8.47
N MET A 38 4.86 1.86 7.44
CA MET A 38 6.30 1.76 7.55
C MET A 38 6.88 3.11 7.17
N GLY A 39 7.47 3.80 8.14
CA GLY A 39 7.90 5.18 7.96
C GLY A 39 7.76 6.05 9.20
N GLN A 40 6.98 5.63 10.20
CA GLN A 40 7.06 6.15 11.56
C GLN A 40 8.16 5.40 12.30
N VAL A 41 9.28 6.08 12.55
CA VAL A 41 10.24 5.64 13.55
C VAL A 41 9.87 6.35 14.84
N GLU A 42 9.28 5.60 15.77
CA GLU A 42 9.20 6.02 17.16
C GLU A 42 10.56 5.78 17.81
N GLY A 43 11.20 6.85 18.27
CA GLY A 43 12.44 6.78 19.03
C GLY A 43 12.26 7.42 20.40
N GLU A 44 12.94 6.86 21.39
CA GLU A 44 13.03 7.46 22.73
C GLU A 44 14.43 8.05 22.87
N THR A 45 14.55 9.36 23.12
CA THR A 45 15.84 9.96 23.45
C THR A 45 16.32 9.44 24.80
N LYS A 46 17.61 9.63 25.13
CA LYS A 46 18.15 9.31 26.47
C LYS A 46 17.39 10.02 27.61
N ASP A 47 16.66 11.08 27.30
CA ASP A 47 15.82 11.86 28.23
C ASP A 47 14.34 11.41 28.27
N LYS A 48 14.00 10.24 27.73
CA LYS A 48 12.63 9.69 27.65
C LYS A 48 11.64 10.55 26.85
N GLN A 49 12.13 11.46 26.01
CA GLN A 49 11.26 12.14 25.05
C GLN A 49 11.02 11.20 23.88
N LYS A 50 9.75 10.84 23.71
CA LYS A 50 9.29 10.16 22.50
C LYS A 50 9.29 11.16 21.36
N PHE A 51 9.98 10.82 20.29
CA PHE A 51 9.86 11.53 19.03
C PHE A 51 9.31 10.58 17.98
N GLU A 52 8.47 11.13 17.13
CA GLU A 52 7.94 10.45 15.95
C GLU A 52 8.64 11.03 14.73
N PHE A 53 9.55 10.27 14.13
CA PHE A 53 10.14 10.64 12.84
C PHE A 53 9.33 9.99 11.73
N GLN A 54 8.63 10.81 10.96
CA GLN A 54 8.11 10.39 9.68
C GLN A 54 9.25 10.48 8.66
N LEU A 55 9.68 9.34 8.12
CA LEU A 55 10.50 9.29 6.91
C LEU A 55 9.69 9.96 5.80
N GLN A 56 9.98 11.23 5.52
CA GLN A 56 9.37 11.95 4.41
C GLN A 56 9.71 11.22 3.11
N GLY A 57 8.75 10.44 2.61
CA GLY A 57 8.90 9.62 1.40
C GLY A 57 8.73 8.12 1.60
N SER A 58 8.61 7.61 2.84
CA SER A 58 8.24 6.21 3.04
C SER A 58 6.74 6.06 2.86
N GLN A 59 6.39 5.66 1.65
CA GLN A 59 5.05 5.38 1.16
C GLN A 59 4.67 3.89 1.36
N LEU A 60 5.49 3.17 2.12
CA LEU A 60 5.36 1.75 2.37
C LEU A 60 4.35 1.51 3.50
N ALA A 61 3.40 0.62 3.28
CA ALA A 61 2.58 0.05 4.36
C ALA A 61 2.80 -1.45 4.43
N LYS A 62 2.65 -1.99 5.63
CA LYS A 62 2.72 -3.41 5.90
C LYS A 62 1.33 -3.88 6.31
N TRP A 63 0.86 -4.93 5.68
CA TRP A 63 -0.37 -5.61 6.08
C TRP A 63 -0.02 -6.99 6.60
N LYS A 64 -0.44 -7.29 7.83
CA LYS A 64 -0.33 -8.65 8.37
C LYS A 64 -1.53 -9.45 7.88
N ASN A 65 -1.27 -10.37 6.96
CA ASN A 65 -2.29 -11.26 6.46
C ASN A 65 -2.53 -12.39 7.47
N LEU A 66 -3.65 -12.32 8.19
CA LEU A 66 -4.01 -13.29 9.21
C LEU A 66 -4.45 -14.64 8.63
N VAL A 67 -4.77 -14.72 7.33
CA VAL A 67 -5.21 -15.95 6.67
C VAL A 67 -4.02 -16.82 6.30
N SER A 68 -3.00 -16.22 5.70
CA SER A 68 -1.76 -16.90 5.27
C SER A 68 -0.64 -16.84 6.32
N ASP A 69 -0.84 -16.11 7.42
CA ASP A 69 0.17 -15.73 8.41
C ASP A 69 1.44 -15.12 7.76
N SER A 70 1.25 -14.36 6.69
CA SER A 70 2.34 -13.71 5.95
C SER A 70 2.30 -12.18 6.08
N ILE A 71 3.47 -11.57 5.91
CA ILE A 71 3.59 -10.12 5.86
C ILE A 71 3.53 -9.71 4.38
N VAL A 72 2.55 -8.87 4.06
CA VAL A 72 2.38 -8.29 2.73
C VAL A 72 2.84 -6.84 2.76
N TRP A 73 3.68 -6.48 1.80
CA TRP A 73 4.19 -5.13 1.64
C TRP A 73 3.39 -4.42 0.55
N LEU A 74 2.86 -3.25 0.89
CA LEU A 74 2.15 -2.36 -0.02
C LEU A 74 3.05 -1.16 -0.28
N ASN A 75 3.61 -1.10 -1.49
CA ASN A 75 4.51 -0.02 -1.86
C ASN A 75 3.76 1.02 -2.66
N PHE A 76 3.46 2.17 -2.05
CA PHE A 76 2.97 3.31 -2.82
C PHE A 76 4.16 4.02 -3.47
N TYR A 77 4.08 4.25 -4.77
CA TYR A 77 5.09 5.00 -5.53
C TYR A 77 4.42 5.52 -6.81
N ASN A 78 4.81 6.70 -7.29
CA ASN A 78 4.35 7.23 -8.58
C ASN A 78 2.82 7.13 -8.80
N GLY A 79 2.01 7.32 -7.75
CA GLY A 79 0.56 7.34 -7.87
C GLY A 79 -0.14 5.97 -7.93
N GLU A 80 0.58 4.88 -7.65
CA GLU A 80 0.06 3.51 -7.61
C GLU A 80 0.53 2.79 -6.35
N ILE A 81 -0.17 1.71 -5.98
CA ILE A 81 0.25 0.81 -4.90
C ILE A 81 0.59 -0.54 -5.52
N THR A 82 1.84 -0.98 -5.37
CA THR A 82 2.33 -2.25 -5.90
C THR A 82 2.44 -3.28 -4.78
N ILE A 83 2.02 -4.52 -5.08
CA ILE A 83 2.15 -5.67 -4.19
C ILE A 83 2.78 -6.83 -4.97
N SER A 84 3.86 -7.40 -4.44
CA SER A 84 4.59 -8.50 -5.08
C SER A 84 4.13 -9.87 -4.56
N ASN A 85 3.99 -10.82 -5.49
CA ASN A 85 3.56 -12.20 -5.27
C ASN A 85 2.29 -12.32 -4.41
N PRO A 86 1.18 -11.67 -4.81
CA PRO A 86 -0.05 -11.73 -4.04
C PRO A 86 -0.67 -13.13 -4.10
N ASP A 87 -1.19 -13.60 -2.98
CA ASP A 87 -2.09 -14.75 -2.92
C ASP A 87 -3.57 -14.30 -3.00
N ASP A 88 -4.51 -15.25 -3.07
CA ASP A 88 -5.94 -14.92 -3.19
C ASP A 88 -6.48 -14.04 -2.05
N SER A 89 -5.90 -14.16 -0.86
CA SER A 89 -6.30 -13.35 0.29
C SER A 89 -5.73 -11.92 0.20
N THR A 90 -4.52 -11.77 -0.34
CA THR A 90 -3.92 -10.48 -0.69
C THR A 90 -4.66 -9.78 -1.82
N ILE A 91 -5.06 -10.50 -2.87
CA ILE A 91 -5.89 -9.93 -3.96
C ILE A 91 -7.21 -9.41 -3.40
N ARG A 92 -7.85 -10.16 -2.50
CA ARG A 92 -9.08 -9.71 -1.83
C ARG A 92 -8.88 -8.44 -1.02
N LYS A 93 -7.77 -8.35 -0.27
CA LYS A 93 -7.42 -7.11 0.45
C LYS A 93 -7.18 -5.95 -0.52
N ALA A 94 -6.46 -6.19 -1.62
CA ALA A 94 -6.19 -5.19 -2.64
C ALA A 94 -7.49 -4.65 -3.26
N LYS A 95 -8.48 -5.50 -3.52
CA LYS A 95 -9.81 -5.09 -4.00
C LYS A 95 -10.53 -4.17 -3.01
N GLN A 96 -10.51 -4.51 -1.72
CA GLN A 96 -11.11 -3.67 -0.68
C GLN A 96 -10.46 -2.28 -0.61
N LEU A 97 -9.13 -2.21 -0.74
CA LEU A 97 -8.40 -0.95 -0.79
C LEU A 97 -8.73 -0.17 -2.07
N ALA A 98 -8.80 -0.86 -3.21
CA ALA A 98 -9.15 -0.26 -4.49
C ALA A 98 -10.55 0.36 -4.47
N GLU A 99 -11.56 -0.32 -3.92
CA GLU A 99 -12.91 0.20 -3.77
C GLU A 99 -12.94 1.52 -2.97
N LYS A 100 -12.24 1.56 -1.83
CA LYS A 100 -12.15 2.76 -0.99
C LYS A 100 -11.43 3.92 -1.66
N LEU A 101 -10.45 3.60 -2.50
CA LEU A 101 -9.66 4.58 -3.24
C LEU A 101 -10.30 4.97 -4.58
N GLU A 102 -11.48 4.45 -4.94
CA GLU A 102 -12.07 4.60 -6.29
C GLU A 102 -11.07 4.22 -7.40
N ALA A 103 -10.33 3.13 -7.16
CA ALA A 103 -9.29 2.58 -8.00
C ALA A 103 -9.65 1.17 -8.47
N LYS A 104 -8.77 0.54 -9.25
CA LYS A 104 -8.88 -0.85 -9.69
C LYS A 104 -7.58 -1.60 -9.43
N VAL A 105 -7.68 -2.93 -9.38
CA VAL A 105 -6.53 -3.83 -9.27
C VAL A 105 -6.21 -4.39 -10.65
N GLN A 106 -4.98 -4.19 -11.11
CA GLN A 106 -4.48 -4.70 -12.38
C GLN A 106 -3.20 -5.51 -12.16
N GLY A 107 -3.08 -6.68 -12.81
CA GLY A 107 -1.84 -7.46 -12.83
C GLY A 107 -0.82 -6.95 -13.84
N ASP A 108 0.41 -7.47 -13.75
CA ASP A 108 1.50 -7.12 -14.67
C ASP A 108 1.14 -7.37 -16.16
N GLU A 109 0.32 -8.38 -16.46
CA GLU A 109 -0.11 -8.72 -17.82
C GLU A 109 -1.37 -7.96 -18.27
N GLY A 110 -1.88 -7.04 -17.44
CA GLY A 110 -3.04 -6.20 -17.72
C GLY A 110 -4.39 -6.81 -17.30
N GLU A 111 -4.38 -8.00 -16.71
CA GLU A 111 -5.55 -8.65 -16.13
C GLU A 111 -6.17 -7.80 -15.02
N ILE A 112 -7.51 -7.78 -14.95
CA ILE A 112 -8.26 -7.01 -13.96
C ILE A 112 -8.85 -7.96 -12.94
N TYR A 113 -8.67 -7.63 -11.66
CA TYR A 113 -9.19 -8.39 -10.54
C TYR A 113 -10.43 -7.75 -9.95
#